data_AF-A0A2H9NX48-F1
#
_entry.id   AF-A0A2H9NX48-F1
#
_cell.length_a   1.000
_cell.length_b   1.000
_cell.length_c   1.000
_cell.angle_alpha   90.00
_cell.angle_beta   90.00
_cell.angle_gamma   90.00
#
_symmetry.space_group_name_H-M   'P 1'
#
loop_
_entity.id
_entity.type
_entity.pdbx_description
1 polymer ?
#
loop_
_entity_poly.entity_id
_entity_poly.type
_entity_poly.pdbx_seq_one_letter_code
_entity_poly.pdbx_strand_id
1 'polypeptide(L)'
;DEVLRKLQFVDFEELREAFEAYQKTKTLTQIGNVLDQLVWERLLRFASLIPEEGALIKEFLLMGIEVENVKSILRLKREDVSPETIREVVAFHRYTHKLTREQLESMIEARTLKDVFTLLAQTYYGKTFEQQLSGMAEQKSLIGLELALDSYMLHKAIRFIHRHPMSVDVILGFLFAKEIEVKNLLAIIKGKQLRVDEAFIEKALVV
;
A
#
# COMPACT_ATOMS: atom_id res chain seq x y z
N ASP A 1 7.80 -7.22 26.33
CA ASP A 1 8.44 -8.55 26.36
C ASP A 1 7.38 -9.65 26.34
N GLU A 2 6.56 -9.79 27.40
CA GLU A 2 5.54 -10.85 27.50
C GLU A 2 4.59 -10.93 26.29
N VAL A 3 4.13 -9.79 25.77
CA VAL A 3 3.26 -9.74 24.58
C VAL A 3 3.94 -10.30 23.33
N LEU A 4 5.22 -9.94 23.10
CA LEU A 4 5.95 -10.36 21.90
C LEU A 4 6.26 -11.86 21.93
N ARG A 5 6.57 -12.40 23.12
CA ARG A 5 6.81 -13.85 23.30
C ARG A 5 5.56 -14.70 23.16
N LYS A 6 4.36 -14.10 23.29
CA LYS A 6 3.07 -14.76 23.10
C LYS A 6 2.57 -14.69 21.66
N LEU A 7 3.28 -14.01 20.75
CA LEU A 7 2.90 -13.99 19.35
C LEU A 7 3.08 -15.39 18.76
N GLN A 8 1.97 -16.00 18.35
CA GLN A 8 1.96 -17.37 17.79
C GLN A 8 2.37 -17.40 16.31
N PHE A 9 2.46 -16.24 15.68
CA PHE A 9 2.63 -16.12 14.23
C PHE A 9 3.99 -15.54 13.82
N VAL A 10 4.85 -15.14 14.76
CA VAL A 10 6.21 -14.64 14.54
C VAL A 10 7.09 -15.12 15.69
N ASP A 11 8.26 -15.66 15.37
CA ASP A 11 9.24 -16.07 16.38
C ASP A 11 9.89 -14.84 17.03
N PHE A 12 10.01 -14.86 18.37
CA PHE A 12 10.58 -13.73 19.11
C PHE A 12 12.01 -13.38 18.65
N GLU A 13 12.76 -14.35 18.15
CA GLU A 13 14.10 -14.12 17.60
C GLU A 13 14.09 -13.17 16.41
N GLU A 14 13.08 -13.23 15.55
CA GLU A 14 12.91 -12.31 14.41
C GLU A 14 12.66 -10.86 14.89
N LEU A 15 12.15 -10.69 16.11
CA LEU A 15 11.82 -9.39 16.71
C LEU A 15 12.87 -8.90 17.71
N ARG A 16 13.93 -9.66 17.97
CA ARG A 16 14.89 -9.39 19.05
C ARG A 16 15.57 -8.03 18.88
N GLU A 17 16.12 -7.75 17.70
CA GLU A 17 16.82 -6.49 17.40
C GLU A 17 15.88 -5.29 17.51
N ALA A 18 14.68 -5.41 16.92
CA ALA A 18 13.64 -4.39 17.02
C ALA A 18 13.15 -4.16 18.46
N PHE A 19 13.11 -5.22 19.28
CA PHE A 19 12.77 -5.12 20.69
C PHE A 19 13.87 -4.43 21.51
N GLU A 20 15.14 -4.71 21.25
CA GLU A 20 16.27 -4.00 21.88
C GLU A 20 16.26 -2.51 21.54
N ALA A 21 15.95 -2.17 20.29
CA ALA A 21 15.79 -0.78 19.90
C ALA A 21 14.59 -0.13 20.58
N TYR A 22 13.44 -0.81 20.67
CA TYR A 22 12.29 -0.33 21.44
C TYR A 22 12.67 -0.06 22.91
N GLN A 23 13.51 -0.89 23.53
CA GLN A 23 13.94 -0.65 24.91
C GLN A 23 14.69 0.68 25.07
N LYS A 24 15.46 1.09 24.05
CA LYS A 24 16.24 2.33 24.01
C LYS A 24 15.39 3.55 23.60
N THR A 25 14.58 3.42 22.55
CA THR A 25 13.84 4.54 21.96
C THR A 25 12.44 4.74 22.54
N LYS A 26 11.86 3.67 23.13
CA LYS A 26 10.45 3.57 23.51
C LYS A 26 9.47 3.74 22.35
N THR A 27 9.92 3.58 21.10
CA THR A 27 9.09 3.69 19.90
C THR A 27 8.82 2.32 19.28
N LEU A 28 7.58 2.07 18.88
CA LEU A 28 7.17 0.79 18.27
C LEU A 28 7.54 0.68 16.79
N THR A 29 8.10 1.73 16.19
CA THR A 29 8.36 1.84 14.75
C THR A 29 9.12 0.63 14.21
N GLN A 30 10.24 0.25 14.83
CA GLN A 30 11.06 -0.85 14.33
C GLN A 30 10.37 -2.20 14.45
N ILE A 31 9.60 -2.42 15.52
CA ILE A 31 8.79 -3.64 15.68
C ILE A 31 7.74 -3.70 14.57
N GLY A 32 7.06 -2.59 14.30
CA GLY A 32 6.11 -2.46 13.19
C GLY A 32 6.76 -2.79 11.85
N ASN A 33 7.91 -2.18 11.55
CA ASN A 33 8.63 -2.41 10.29
C ASN A 33 9.00 -3.89 10.10
N VAL A 34 9.49 -4.57 11.13
CA VAL A 34 9.82 -6.00 11.02
C VAL A 34 8.58 -6.84 10.79
N LEU A 35 7.48 -6.57 11.51
CA LEU A 35 6.21 -7.27 11.30
C LEU A 35 5.68 -7.06 9.88
N ASP A 36 5.73 -5.83 9.38
CA ASP A 36 5.32 -5.49 8.02
C ASP A 36 6.17 -6.25 7.00
N GLN A 37 7.50 -6.23 7.16
CA GLN A 37 8.42 -6.98 6.30
C GLN A 37 8.07 -8.49 6.26
N LEU A 38 7.79 -9.10 7.41
CA LEU A 38 7.40 -10.51 7.49
C LEU A 38 6.09 -10.80 6.76
N VAL A 39 5.10 -9.91 6.87
CA VAL A 39 3.84 -10.01 6.12
C VAL A 39 4.11 -9.94 4.62
N TRP A 40 4.92 -8.99 4.16
CA TRP A 40 5.25 -8.83 2.74
C TRP A 40 6.01 -10.01 2.18
N GLU A 41 6.99 -10.54 2.91
CA GLU A 41 7.73 -11.71 2.48
C GLU A 41 6.84 -12.95 2.38
N ARG A 42 5.91 -13.15 3.32
CA ARG A 42 4.93 -14.24 3.26
C ARG A 42 4.01 -14.09 2.05
N LEU A 43 3.55 -12.88 1.77
CA LEU A 43 2.69 -12.60 0.62
C LEU A 43 3.42 -12.83 -0.71
N LEU A 44 4.68 -12.42 -0.83
CA LEU A 44 5.51 -12.67 -2.00
C LEU A 44 5.79 -14.16 -2.21
N ARG A 45 6.10 -14.89 -1.13
CA ARG A 45 6.23 -16.35 -1.19
C ARG A 45 4.94 -16.99 -1.66
N PHE A 46 3.80 -16.61 -1.08
CA PHE A 46 2.50 -17.10 -1.51
C PHE A 46 2.25 -16.81 -3.00
N ALA A 47 2.46 -15.58 -3.45
CA ALA A 47 2.30 -15.20 -4.86
C ALA A 47 3.20 -16.01 -5.81
N SER A 48 4.40 -16.41 -5.36
CA SER A 48 5.31 -17.26 -6.14
C SER A 48 4.81 -18.70 -6.32
N LEU A 49 4.00 -19.19 -5.37
CA LEU A 49 3.41 -20.53 -5.37
C LEU A 49 2.10 -20.62 -6.17
N ILE A 50 1.52 -19.47 -6.55
CA ILE A 50 0.29 -19.44 -7.35
C ILE A 50 0.59 -20.00 -8.75
N PRO A 51 -0.16 -21.02 -9.21
CA PRO A 51 0.04 -21.64 -10.51
C PRO A 51 -0.44 -20.72 -11.65
N GLU A 52 -0.18 -21.09 -12.91
CA GLU A 52 -0.49 -20.25 -14.08
C GLU A 52 -1.99 -19.95 -14.21
N GLU A 53 -2.86 -20.86 -13.81
CA GLU A 53 -4.31 -20.67 -13.80
C GLU A 53 -4.74 -19.52 -12.86
N GLY A 54 -3.90 -19.20 -11.85
CA GLY A 54 -4.08 -18.07 -10.94
C GLY A 54 -3.28 -16.82 -11.32
N ALA A 55 -2.77 -16.71 -12.56
CA ALA A 55 -1.91 -15.61 -12.98
C ALA A 55 -2.53 -14.23 -12.74
N LEU A 56 -3.85 -14.08 -12.87
CA LEU A 56 -4.56 -12.82 -12.63
C LEU A 56 -4.51 -12.40 -11.16
N ILE A 57 -4.71 -13.34 -10.24
CA ILE A 57 -4.57 -13.10 -8.79
C ILE A 57 -3.14 -12.76 -8.46
N LYS A 58 -2.20 -13.53 -9.00
CA LYS A 58 -0.77 -13.29 -8.81
C LYS A 58 -0.44 -11.87 -9.24
N GLU A 59 -0.85 -11.46 -10.44
CA GLU A 59 -0.68 -10.09 -10.92
C GLU A 59 -1.28 -9.07 -9.94
N PHE A 60 -2.52 -9.30 -9.50
CA PHE A 60 -3.24 -8.41 -8.57
C PHE A 60 -2.53 -8.21 -7.24
N LEU A 61 -2.12 -9.30 -6.59
CA LEU A 61 -1.41 -9.24 -5.31
C LEU A 61 -0.11 -8.45 -5.46
N LEU A 62 0.63 -8.68 -6.54
CA LEU A 62 1.89 -8.03 -6.80
C LEU A 62 1.73 -6.53 -7.08
N MET A 63 0.70 -6.13 -7.81
CA MET A 63 0.37 -4.70 -7.95
C MET A 63 -0.09 -4.09 -6.63
N GLY A 64 -0.83 -4.83 -5.79
CA GLY A 64 -1.20 -4.37 -4.45
C GLY A 64 0.01 -4.03 -3.60
N ILE A 65 1.04 -4.89 -3.62
CA ILE A 65 2.33 -4.64 -2.95
C ILE A 65 2.99 -3.38 -3.51
N GLU A 66 3.06 -3.23 -4.84
CA GLU A 66 3.64 -2.03 -5.46
C GLU A 66 2.88 -0.75 -5.09
N VAL A 67 1.55 -0.79 -5.07
CA VAL A 67 0.71 0.35 -4.71
C VAL A 67 0.92 0.75 -3.26
N GLU A 68 0.98 -0.20 -2.32
CA GLU A 68 1.28 0.10 -0.91
C GLU A 68 2.69 0.66 -0.72
N ASN A 69 3.67 0.19 -1.49
CA ASN A 69 5.01 0.77 -1.50
C ASN A 69 4.99 2.22 -1.98
N VAL A 70 4.30 2.51 -3.10
CA VAL A 70 4.16 3.89 -3.62
C VAL A 70 3.50 4.79 -2.57
N LYS A 71 2.40 4.35 -1.94
CA LYS A 71 1.73 5.10 -0.86
C LYS A 71 2.67 5.34 0.33
N SER A 72 3.47 4.35 0.70
CA SER A 72 4.45 4.47 1.79
C SER A 72 5.54 5.50 1.47
N ILE A 73 6.13 5.48 0.26
CA ILE A 73 7.10 6.49 -0.18
C ILE A 73 6.48 7.88 -0.09
N LEU A 74 5.26 8.04 -0.61
CA LEU A 74 4.58 9.33 -0.62
C LEU A 74 4.30 9.86 0.79
N ARG A 75 3.84 9.01 1.71
CA ARG A 75 3.63 9.36 3.13
C ARG A 75 4.94 9.76 3.79
N LEU A 76 5.97 8.93 3.69
CA LEU A 76 7.26 9.19 4.33
C LEU A 76 7.95 10.43 3.74
N LYS A 77 7.80 10.69 2.44
CA LYS A 77 8.29 11.91 1.80
C LYS A 77 7.55 13.15 2.27
N ARG A 78 6.25 13.06 2.58
CA ARG A 78 5.49 14.17 3.18
C ARG A 78 6.00 14.52 4.58
N GLU A 79 6.49 13.53 5.33
CA GLU A 79 7.04 13.71 6.67
C GLU A 79 8.57 14.01 6.66
N ASP A 80 9.13 14.36 5.50
CA ASP A 80 10.56 14.68 5.30
C ASP A 80 11.54 13.60 5.81
N VAL A 81 11.12 12.33 5.75
CA VAL A 81 11.98 11.18 6.12
C VAL A 81 13.08 11.01 5.08
N SER A 82 14.30 10.68 5.56
CA SER A 82 15.47 10.54 4.69
C SER A 82 15.32 9.34 3.73
N PRO A 83 15.93 9.40 2.53
CA PRO A 83 15.93 8.30 1.58
C PRO A 83 16.40 6.96 2.18
N GLU A 84 17.41 6.99 3.05
CA GLU A 84 17.97 5.82 3.73
C GLU A 84 16.93 5.14 4.61
N THR A 85 16.23 5.90 5.46
CA THR A 85 15.16 5.35 6.30
C THR A 85 13.97 4.88 5.46
N ILE A 86 13.64 5.58 4.37
CA ILE A 86 12.58 5.12 3.45
C ILE A 86 12.93 3.75 2.86
N ARG A 87 14.19 3.50 2.49
CA ARG A 87 14.63 2.18 1.99
C ARG A 87 14.46 1.06 3.01
N GLU A 88 14.71 1.34 4.29
CA GLU A 88 14.60 0.36 5.38
C GLU A 88 13.14 0.00 5.68
N VAL A 89 12.23 0.99 5.61
CA VAL A 89 10.82 0.84 5.95
C VAL A 89 10.03 0.22 4.80
N VAL A 90 10.23 0.71 3.59
CA VAL A 90 9.48 0.24 2.43
C VAL A 90 10.04 -1.12 2.03
N ALA A 91 9.17 -2.07 1.70
CA ALA A 91 9.50 -3.48 1.49
C ALA A 91 10.29 -3.78 0.19
N PHE A 92 11.14 -2.85 -0.25
CA PHE A 92 11.86 -2.84 -1.54
C PHE A 92 12.72 -4.06 -1.82
N HIS A 93 13.08 -4.84 -0.81
CA HIS A 93 14.21 -5.75 -0.93
C HIS A 93 14.03 -6.85 -2.00
N ARG A 94 12.83 -7.14 -2.51
CA ARG A 94 12.64 -8.36 -3.34
C ARG A 94 11.72 -8.31 -4.56
N TYR A 95 10.88 -7.29 -4.77
CA TYR A 95 9.91 -7.39 -5.86
C TYR A 95 9.48 -6.06 -6.49
N THR A 96 9.54 -6.00 -7.82
CA THR A 96 8.90 -4.99 -8.65
C THR A 96 8.10 -5.73 -9.73
N HIS A 97 6.93 -5.21 -10.10
CA HIS A 97 6.03 -5.84 -11.07
C HIS A 97 5.79 -4.95 -12.30
N LYS A 98 5.07 -3.84 -12.15
CA LYS A 98 4.84 -2.85 -13.21
C LYS A 98 5.88 -1.73 -13.18
N LEU A 99 6.47 -1.47 -12.03
CA LEU A 99 7.53 -0.50 -11.86
C LEU A 99 8.90 -1.18 -12.06
N THR A 100 9.86 -0.41 -12.55
CA THR A 100 11.26 -0.83 -12.50
C THR A 100 11.87 -0.46 -11.15
N ARG A 101 12.95 -1.15 -10.77
CA ARG A 101 13.73 -0.78 -9.58
C ARG A 101 14.22 0.66 -9.66
N GLU A 102 14.66 1.10 -10.83
CA GLU A 102 15.14 2.47 -11.07
C GLU A 102 14.03 3.52 -10.87
N GLN A 103 12.81 3.24 -11.33
CA GLN A 103 11.66 4.13 -11.12
C GLN A 103 11.35 4.29 -9.63
N LEU A 104 11.36 3.18 -8.90
CA LEU A 104 11.15 3.19 -7.45
C LEU A 104 12.27 3.91 -6.71
N GLU A 105 13.52 3.61 -7.04
CA GLU A 105 14.69 4.25 -6.43
C GLU A 105 14.69 5.76 -6.67
N SER A 106 14.33 6.18 -7.89
CA SER A 106 14.18 7.60 -8.22
C SER A 106 13.10 8.28 -7.37
N MET A 107 12.00 7.58 -7.06
CA MET A 107 10.95 8.11 -6.17
C MET A 107 11.41 8.22 -4.71
N ILE A 108 12.27 7.31 -4.25
CA ILE A 108 12.87 7.40 -2.90
C ILE A 108 13.82 8.59 -2.80
N GLU A 109 14.68 8.76 -3.81
CA GLU A 109 15.69 9.81 -3.92
C GLU A 109 15.12 11.19 -4.25
N ALA A 110 13.85 11.24 -4.65
CA ALA A 110 13.14 12.47 -4.91
C ALA A 110 13.21 13.41 -3.69
N ARG A 111 13.47 14.70 -3.94
CA ARG A 111 13.63 15.68 -2.86
C ARG A 111 12.30 16.11 -2.27
N THR A 112 11.27 16.23 -3.10
CA THR A 112 9.96 16.70 -2.68
C THR A 112 8.86 15.73 -3.08
N LEU A 113 7.72 15.81 -2.38
CA LEU A 113 6.51 15.08 -2.76
C LEU A 113 6.07 15.38 -4.21
N LYS A 114 6.27 16.61 -4.69
CA LYS A 114 5.96 17.01 -6.07
C LYS A 114 6.84 16.28 -7.11
N ASP A 115 8.09 16.03 -6.76
CA ASP A 115 9.01 15.29 -7.61
C ASP A 115 8.58 13.82 -7.70
N VAL A 116 8.17 13.22 -6.58
CA VAL A 116 7.59 11.86 -6.55
C VAL A 116 6.35 11.77 -7.45
N PHE A 117 5.44 12.75 -7.39
CA PHE A 117 4.28 12.78 -8.28
C PHE A 117 4.66 12.83 -9.75
N THR A 118 5.67 13.64 -10.10
CA THR A 118 6.14 13.79 -11.48
C THR A 118 6.74 12.49 -12.00
N LEU A 119 7.53 11.81 -11.17
CA LEU A 119 8.10 10.50 -11.49
C LEU A 119 6.99 9.44 -11.64
N LEU A 120 6.04 9.38 -10.70
CA LEU A 120 4.94 8.44 -10.75
C LEU A 120 4.08 8.62 -12.01
N ALA A 121 3.84 9.86 -12.45
CA ALA A 121 3.10 10.18 -13.67
C ALA A 121 3.71 9.53 -14.93
N GLN A 122 5.03 9.31 -14.94
CA GLN A 122 5.75 8.71 -16.08
C GLN A 122 5.71 7.17 -16.07
N THR A 123 5.24 6.55 -14.97
CA THR A 123 5.19 5.10 -14.80
C THR A 123 3.93 4.46 -15.39
N TYR A 124 3.83 3.13 -15.33
CA TYR A 124 2.61 2.38 -15.66
C TYR A 124 1.37 2.92 -14.95
N TYR A 125 1.52 3.23 -13.65
CA TYR A 125 0.45 3.75 -12.82
C TYR A 125 0.00 5.14 -13.28
N GLY A 126 0.95 6.06 -13.47
CA GLY A 126 0.66 7.41 -13.98
C GLY A 126 -0.11 7.44 -15.29
N LYS A 127 0.30 6.61 -16.27
CA LYS A 127 -0.37 6.48 -17.57
C LYS A 127 -1.77 5.85 -17.46
N THR A 128 -1.94 4.92 -16.54
CA THR A 128 -3.23 4.25 -16.31
C THR A 128 -4.23 5.15 -15.60
N PHE A 129 -3.74 6.13 -14.83
CA PHE A 129 -4.55 7.05 -14.04
C PHE A 129 -4.64 8.44 -14.64
N GLU A 130 -4.16 8.68 -15.86
CA GLU A 130 -4.07 10.03 -16.42
C GLU A 130 -5.43 10.76 -16.38
N GLN A 131 -6.54 10.06 -16.60
CA GLN A 131 -7.90 10.62 -16.49
C GLN A 131 -8.32 10.90 -15.04
N GLN A 132 -8.05 9.99 -14.10
CA GLN A 132 -8.37 10.19 -12.67
C GLN A 132 -7.44 11.21 -11.98
N LEU A 133 -6.16 11.24 -12.37
CA LEU A 133 -5.16 12.18 -11.90
C LEU A 133 -5.42 13.57 -12.44
N SER A 134 -5.83 13.74 -13.70
CA SER A 134 -6.12 15.07 -14.28
C SER A 134 -7.25 15.80 -13.54
N GLY A 135 -8.28 15.09 -13.06
CA GLY A 135 -9.37 15.68 -12.26
C GLY A 135 -9.01 15.95 -10.79
N MET A 136 -8.00 15.25 -10.25
CA MET A 136 -7.52 15.41 -8.86
C MET A 136 -6.23 16.25 -8.76
N ALA A 137 -5.58 16.54 -9.90
CA ALA A 137 -4.29 17.21 -10.01
C ALA A 137 -4.33 18.68 -9.61
N GLU A 138 -5.50 19.32 -9.62
CA GLU A 138 -5.62 20.73 -9.19
C GLU A 138 -5.22 20.93 -7.72
N GLN A 139 -5.22 19.89 -6.88
CA GLN A 139 -4.84 20.01 -5.48
C GLN A 139 -3.49 19.39 -5.09
N LYS A 140 -2.81 18.62 -5.97
CA LYS A 140 -1.58 17.87 -5.63
C LYS A 140 -1.63 17.27 -4.21
N SER A 141 -2.80 16.78 -3.80
CA SER A 141 -3.04 16.33 -2.44
C SER A 141 -2.64 14.87 -2.36
N LEU A 142 -1.84 14.52 -1.36
CA LEU A 142 -1.43 13.13 -1.10
C LEU A 142 -2.67 12.21 -1.06
N ILE A 143 -3.71 12.67 -0.37
CA ILE A 143 -4.98 11.97 -0.20
C ILE A 143 -5.62 11.64 -1.56
N GLY A 144 -5.69 12.61 -2.50
CA GLY A 144 -6.28 12.38 -3.81
C GLY A 144 -5.56 11.30 -4.61
N LEU A 145 -4.22 11.28 -4.56
CA LEU A 145 -3.44 10.24 -5.23
C LEU A 145 -3.64 8.86 -4.58
N GLU A 146 -3.64 8.78 -3.25
CA GLU A 146 -3.89 7.53 -2.55
C GLU A 146 -5.27 6.95 -2.90
N LEU A 147 -6.29 7.81 -2.98
CA LEU A 147 -7.64 7.41 -3.38
C LEU A 147 -7.70 6.96 -4.84
N ALA A 148 -6.96 7.62 -5.75
CA ALA A 148 -6.86 7.19 -7.14
C ALA A 148 -6.22 5.80 -7.28
N LEU A 149 -5.17 5.54 -6.51
CA LEU A 149 -4.52 4.23 -6.44
C LEU A 149 -5.49 3.15 -5.89
N ASP A 150 -6.21 3.46 -4.80
CA ASP A 150 -7.16 2.53 -4.20
C ASP A 150 -8.37 2.27 -5.12
N SER A 151 -8.89 3.30 -5.79
CA SER A 151 -9.98 3.17 -6.77
C SER A 151 -9.56 2.31 -7.96
N TYR A 152 -8.32 2.43 -8.43
CA TYR A 152 -7.83 1.54 -9.48
C TYR A 152 -7.81 0.08 -9.03
N MET A 153 -7.30 -0.19 -7.82
CA MET A 153 -7.25 -1.55 -7.28
C MET A 153 -8.67 -2.11 -7.10
N LEU A 154 -9.63 -1.31 -6.63
CA LEU A 154 -11.04 -1.70 -6.54
C LEU A 154 -11.62 -2.06 -7.92
N HIS A 155 -11.46 -1.18 -8.91
CA HIS A 155 -11.96 -1.43 -10.27
C HIS A 155 -11.35 -2.69 -10.88
N LYS A 156 -10.07 -2.99 -10.61
CA LYS A 156 -9.43 -4.21 -11.09
C LYS A 156 -9.98 -5.44 -10.36
N ALA A 157 -10.21 -5.37 -9.04
CA ALA A 157 -10.84 -6.42 -8.26
C ALA A 157 -12.27 -6.74 -8.75
N ILE A 158 -13.10 -5.72 -9.00
CA ILE A 158 -14.48 -5.89 -9.49
C ILE A 158 -14.49 -6.56 -10.88
N ARG A 159 -13.55 -6.20 -11.77
CA ARG A 159 -13.44 -6.83 -13.09
C ARG A 159 -13.18 -8.33 -13.02
N PHE A 160 -12.46 -8.81 -12.01
CA PHE A 160 -12.25 -10.24 -11.83
C PHE A 160 -13.53 -11.00 -11.50
N ILE A 161 -14.38 -10.42 -10.63
CA ILE A 161 -15.68 -10.99 -10.26
C ILE A 161 -16.53 -11.25 -11.51
N HIS A 162 -16.54 -10.31 -12.46
CA HIS A 162 -17.39 -10.41 -13.65
C HIS A 162 -16.82 -11.28 -14.77
N ARG A 163 -15.49 -11.39 -14.89
CA ARG A 163 -14.86 -12.13 -16.01
C ARG A 163 -14.64 -13.61 -15.71
N HIS A 164 -14.47 -13.98 -14.44
CA HIS A 164 -14.16 -15.35 -14.04
C HIS A 164 -15.06 -15.83 -12.90
N PRO A 165 -16.40 -15.89 -13.10
CA PRO A 165 -17.36 -16.15 -12.02
C PRO A 165 -17.26 -17.54 -11.36
N MET A 166 -16.54 -18.48 -11.99
CA MET A 166 -16.33 -19.84 -11.49
C MET A 166 -14.89 -20.07 -10.98
N SER A 167 -14.09 -19.01 -10.81
CA SER A 167 -12.73 -19.11 -10.28
C SER A 167 -12.63 -18.55 -8.86
N VAL A 168 -11.48 -18.80 -8.22
CA VAL A 168 -11.12 -18.20 -6.93
C VAL A 168 -11.02 -16.67 -7.00
N ASP A 169 -10.95 -16.08 -8.20
CA ASP A 169 -10.86 -14.63 -8.40
C ASP A 169 -12.10 -13.90 -7.86
N VAL A 170 -13.26 -14.55 -7.84
CA VAL A 170 -14.50 -13.99 -7.25
C VAL A 170 -14.35 -13.79 -5.75
N ILE A 171 -13.82 -14.79 -5.05
CA ILE A 171 -13.66 -14.75 -3.59
C ILE A 171 -12.69 -13.63 -3.23
N LEU A 172 -11.58 -13.52 -3.96
CA LEU A 172 -10.60 -12.47 -3.71
C LEU A 172 -11.13 -11.09 -4.09
N GLY A 173 -11.77 -10.95 -5.25
CA GLY A 173 -12.41 -9.69 -5.65
C GLY A 173 -13.42 -9.22 -4.60
N PHE A 174 -14.22 -10.13 -4.06
CA PHE A 174 -15.14 -9.84 -2.95
C PHE A 174 -14.41 -9.40 -1.68
N LEU A 175 -13.35 -10.12 -1.26
CA LEU A 175 -12.58 -9.76 -0.07
C LEU A 175 -11.96 -8.36 -0.18
N PHE A 176 -11.39 -8.02 -1.34
CA PHE A 176 -10.82 -6.68 -1.58
C PHE A 176 -11.89 -5.59 -1.62
N ALA A 177 -13.02 -5.83 -2.30
CA ALA A 177 -14.15 -4.90 -2.28
C ALA A 177 -14.67 -4.68 -0.85
N LYS A 178 -14.73 -5.75 -0.05
CA LYS A 178 -15.12 -5.67 1.35
C LYS A 178 -14.14 -4.88 2.20
N GLU A 179 -12.84 -5.01 1.95
CA GLU A 179 -11.81 -4.22 2.63
C GLU A 179 -11.99 -2.71 2.34
N ILE A 180 -12.26 -2.35 1.08
CA ILE A 180 -12.54 -0.96 0.69
C ILE A 180 -13.82 -0.45 1.36
N GLU A 181 -14.87 -1.26 1.42
CA GLU A 181 -16.12 -0.88 2.11
C GLU A 181 -15.87 -0.59 3.60
N VAL A 182 -15.07 -1.42 4.29
CA VAL A 182 -14.67 -1.18 5.68
C VAL A 182 -13.86 0.11 5.81
N LYS A 183 -12.93 0.38 4.88
CA LYS A 183 -12.15 1.64 4.86
C LYS A 183 -13.06 2.85 4.68
N ASN A 184 -14.06 2.78 3.80
CA ASN A 184 -15.06 3.83 3.60
C ASN A 184 -15.87 4.09 4.87
N LEU A 185 -16.37 3.04 5.53
CA LEU A 185 -17.09 3.18 6.80
C LEU A 185 -16.23 3.84 7.88
N LEU A 186 -14.96 3.43 7.99
CA LEU A 186 -14.01 4.06 8.91
C LEU A 186 -13.75 5.54 8.57
N ALA A 187 -13.64 5.87 7.29
CA ALA A 187 -13.49 7.26 6.84
C ALA A 187 -14.70 8.11 7.22
N ILE A 188 -15.92 7.58 7.06
CA ILE A 188 -17.16 8.24 7.48
C ILE A 188 -17.18 8.45 8.99
N ILE A 189 -16.91 7.40 9.77
CA ILE A 189 -16.93 7.46 11.25
C ILE A 189 -15.91 8.49 11.75
N LYS A 190 -14.66 8.41 11.26
CA LYS A 190 -13.59 9.36 11.65
C LYS A 190 -13.91 10.78 11.19
N GLY A 191 -14.42 10.94 9.97
CA GLY A 191 -14.82 12.25 9.43
C GLY A 191 -15.90 12.91 10.28
N LYS A 192 -16.95 12.17 10.65
CA LYS A 192 -18.01 12.68 11.55
C LYS A 192 -17.48 12.96 12.96
N GLN A 193 -16.60 12.10 13.51
CA GLN A 193 -15.96 12.32 14.81
C GLN A 193 -15.11 13.61 14.83
N LEU A 194 -14.38 13.88 13.75
CA LEU A 194 -13.54 15.06 13.60
C LEU A 194 -14.31 16.29 13.09
N ARG A 195 -15.63 16.18 12.89
CA ARG A 195 -16.50 17.25 12.35
C ARG A 195 -16.00 17.82 11.02
N VAL A 196 -15.46 16.94 10.18
CA VAL A 196 -15.04 17.27 8.82
C VAL A 196 -16.28 17.49 7.96
N ASP A 197 -16.18 18.42 7.00
CA ASP A 197 -17.25 18.72 6.05
C ASP A 197 -17.68 17.48 5.25
N GLU A 198 -18.98 17.35 5.00
CA GLU A 198 -19.55 16.18 4.35
C GLU A 198 -19.05 16.01 2.91
N ALA A 199 -18.88 17.10 2.17
CA ALA A 199 -18.36 17.05 0.80
C ALA A 199 -16.90 16.60 0.77
N PHE A 200 -16.13 16.86 1.84
CA PHE A 200 -14.77 16.34 1.96
C PHE A 200 -14.77 14.84 2.30
N ILE A 201 -15.65 14.40 3.20
CA ILE A 201 -15.79 12.96 3.53
C ILE A 201 -16.17 12.17 2.29
N GLU A 202 -17.15 12.65 1.51
CA GLU A 202 -17.61 11.99 0.28
C GLU A 202 -16.47 11.85 -0.75
N LYS A 203 -15.66 12.90 -0.94
CA LYS A 203 -14.47 12.85 -1.80
C LYS A 203 -13.40 11.88 -1.32
N ALA A 204 -13.42 11.50 -0.03
CA ALA A 204 -12.47 10.57 0.56
C ALA A 204 -12.92 9.11 0.51
N LEU A 205 -14.08 8.82 -0.10
CA LEU A 205 -14.56 7.45 -0.28
C LEU A 205 -14.09 6.87 -1.61
N VAL A 206 -13.79 5.58 -1.59
CA VAL A 206 -13.44 4.81 -2.79
C VAL A 206 -14.66 3.99 -3.20
N VAL A 207 -15.29 4.36 -4.32
CA VAL A 207 -16.53 3.76 -4.83
C VAL A 207 -16.35 3.26 -6.25
#